data_AF-X6LMI1-F1
#
_entry.id   AF-X6LMI1-F1
#
_cell.length_a   1.000
_cell.length_b   1.000
_cell.length_c   1.000
_cell.angle_alpha   90.00
_cell.angle_beta   90.00
_cell.angle_gamma   90.00
#
_symmetry.space_group_name_H-M   'P 1'
#
loop_
_entity.id
_entity.type
_entity.pdbx_description
1 polymer ?
#
loop_
_entity_poly.entity_id
_entity_poly.type
_entity_poly.pdbx_seq_one_letter_code
_entity_poly.pdbx_strand_id
1 'polypeptide(L)'
;MHNLCIQFFIFCLQIDIENPLQNLLLIFMLRNGKWREYEIVFDYEYRRIVLFENKKLKVKSIQVGNPNRSSLEFNVSIQWYNDLDIYNTQSKRFCLIINHTWHFCTFDSEEREKLSDCCSVNAFKYTYLFCSFHFN
;
A
#
# COMPACT_ATOMS: atom_id res chain seq x y z
N MET A 1 16.87 -13.92 10.25
CA MET A 1 15.67 -13.09 9.98
C MET A 1 15.95 -11.58 9.90
N HIS A 2 16.95 -11.02 10.60
CA HIS A 2 17.29 -9.58 10.49
C HIS A 2 17.90 -9.16 9.13
N ASN A 3 18.68 -10.02 8.48
CA ASN A 3 19.36 -9.67 7.22
C ASN A 3 18.43 -9.51 6.01
N LEU A 4 17.36 -10.30 5.91
CA LEU A 4 16.40 -10.21 4.81
C LEU A 4 15.63 -8.89 4.82
N CYS A 5 15.35 -8.32 6.01
CA CYS A 5 14.61 -7.08 6.14
C CYS A 5 15.45 -5.86 5.75
N ILE A 6 16.74 -5.86 6.12
CA ILE A 6 17.71 -4.84 5.69
C ILE A 6 17.97 -4.95 4.18
N GLN A 7 18.08 -6.16 3.65
CA GLN A 7 18.33 -6.37 2.23
C GLN A 7 17.11 -6.00 1.36
N PHE A 8 15.88 -6.19 1.84
CA PHE A 8 14.66 -5.66 1.20
C PHE A 8 14.61 -4.14 1.24
N PHE A 9 14.99 -3.54 2.38
CA PHE A 9 15.02 -2.08 2.52
C PHE A 9 16.09 -1.44 1.63
N ILE A 10 17.26 -2.07 1.53
CA ILE A 10 18.33 -1.70 0.60
C ILE A 10 17.88 -1.92 -0.85
N PHE A 11 17.19 -3.01 -1.16
CA PHE A 11 16.67 -3.26 -2.51
C PHE A 11 15.61 -2.23 -2.93
N CYS A 12 14.70 -1.85 -2.03
CA CYS A 12 13.77 -0.74 -2.26
C CYS A 12 14.53 0.59 -2.46
N LEU A 13 15.50 0.90 -1.60
CA LEU A 13 16.35 2.10 -1.74
C LEU A 13 17.21 2.09 -3.02
N GLN A 14 17.65 0.92 -3.50
CA GLN A 14 18.42 0.79 -4.75
C GLN A 14 17.51 0.91 -5.97
N ILE A 15 16.27 0.43 -5.90
CA ILE A 15 15.26 0.69 -6.92
C ILE A 15 14.92 2.20 -6.97
N ASP A 16 14.86 2.89 -5.83
CA ASP A 16 14.65 4.34 -5.77
C ASP A 16 15.78 5.15 -6.45
N ILE A 17 17.02 4.61 -6.48
CA ILE A 17 18.17 5.25 -7.13
C ILE A 17 18.14 5.07 -8.66
N GLU A 18 17.61 3.96 -9.17
CA GLU A 18 17.54 3.67 -10.61
C GLU A 18 16.20 4.07 -11.25
N ASN A 19 15.12 4.24 -10.47
CA ASN A 19 13.82 4.72 -10.94
C ASN A 19 13.10 5.54 -9.83
N PRO A 20 13.16 6.88 -9.84
CA PRO A 20 12.59 7.73 -8.79
C PRO A 20 11.05 7.79 -8.76
N LEU A 21 10.36 6.80 -9.33
CA LEU A 21 8.91 6.73 -9.50
C LEU A 21 8.28 5.48 -8.86
N GLN A 22 8.96 4.80 -7.92
CA GLN A 22 8.23 4.02 -6.93
C GLN A 22 7.54 5.01 -5.97
N ASN A 23 6.28 5.35 -6.29
CA ASN A 23 5.44 6.22 -5.46
C ASN A 23 5.22 5.56 -4.08
N LEU A 24 6.12 5.83 -3.14
CA LEU A 24 5.90 5.68 -1.71
C LEU A 24 4.57 6.38 -1.38
N LEU A 25 3.56 5.60 -1.04
CA LEU A 25 2.26 6.14 -0.67
C LEU A 25 2.25 6.38 0.84
N LEU A 26 2.04 7.64 1.24
CA LEU A 26 1.84 8.00 2.64
C LEU A 26 0.37 7.78 2.99
N ILE A 27 0.12 6.91 3.97
CA ILE A 27 -1.23 6.51 4.36
C ILE A 27 -1.41 6.54 5.87
N PHE A 28 -2.64 6.74 6.32
CA PHE A 28 -3.05 6.48 7.69
C PHE A 28 -3.73 5.13 7.78
N MET A 29 -3.35 4.33 8.77
CA MET A 29 -3.99 3.06 9.07
C MET A 29 -4.54 3.07 10.49
N LEU A 30 -5.80 2.66 10.67
CA LEU A 30 -6.40 2.50 11.98
C LEU A 30 -5.87 1.22 12.62
N ARG A 31 -5.22 1.37 13.76
CA ARG A 31 -4.71 0.21 14.52
C ARG A 31 -4.91 0.42 16.00
N ASN A 32 -5.57 -0.56 16.63
CA ASN A 32 -5.90 -0.53 18.05
C ASN A 32 -6.61 0.78 18.43
N GLY A 33 -7.58 1.20 17.61
CA GLY A 33 -8.35 2.44 17.80
C GLY A 33 -7.59 3.74 17.55
N LYS A 34 -6.34 3.70 17.05
CA LYS A 34 -5.53 4.90 16.77
C LYS A 34 -5.05 4.92 15.33
N TRP A 35 -5.25 6.05 14.65
CA TRP A 35 -4.68 6.30 13.33
C TRP A 35 -3.18 6.53 13.42
N ARG A 36 -2.44 5.82 12.58
CA ARG A 36 -0.98 5.97 12.48
C ARG A 36 -0.59 6.11 11.03
N GLU A 37 0.39 6.97 10.81
CA GLU A 37 0.99 7.23 9.52
C GLU A 37 2.02 6.14 9.18
N TYR A 38 2.00 5.69 7.93
CA TYR A 38 2.93 4.75 7.36
C TYR A 38 3.26 5.14 5.94
N GLU A 39 4.50 4.90 5.55
CA GLU A 39 4.88 4.73 4.15
C GLU A 39 4.62 3.27 3.77
N ILE A 40 4.09 3.01 2.56
CA ILE A 40 3.75 1.64 2.16
C ILE A 40 4.32 1.24 0.81
N VAL A 41 4.55 -0.07 0.67
CA VAL A 41 4.92 -0.73 -0.58
C VAL A 41 4.08 -2.01 -0.74
N PHE A 42 3.71 -2.31 -1.98
CA PHE A 42 2.99 -3.54 -2.32
C PHE A 42 3.95 -4.65 -2.73
N ASP A 43 3.83 -5.79 -2.05
CA ASP A 43 4.49 -7.01 -2.46
C ASP A 43 3.44 -7.91 -3.14
N TYR A 44 3.45 -7.88 -4.47
CA TYR A 44 2.50 -8.61 -5.32
C TYR A 44 2.77 -10.12 -5.35
N GLU A 45 4.03 -10.55 -5.15
CA GLU A 45 4.39 -11.97 -5.12
C GLU A 45 3.71 -12.68 -3.95
N TYR A 46 3.68 -12.01 -2.79
CA TYR A 46 3.08 -12.55 -1.57
C TYR A 46 1.74 -11.91 -1.20
N ARG A 47 1.25 -10.95 -2.00
CA ARG A 47 -0.03 -10.24 -1.81
C ARG A 47 -0.18 -9.61 -0.44
N ARG A 48 0.85 -8.88 -0.04
CA ARG A 48 0.93 -8.21 1.25
C ARG A 48 1.27 -6.74 1.05
N ILE A 49 0.81 -5.91 1.98
CA ILE A 49 1.24 -4.52 2.09
C ILE A 49 2.34 -4.47 3.14
N VAL A 50 3.51 -3.95 2.75
CA VAL A 50 4.61 -3.66 3.66
C VAL A 50 4.39 -2.24 4.19
N LEU A 51 4.41 -2.10 5.50
CA LEU A 51 4.16 -0.86 6.23
C LEU A 51 5.45 -0.41 6.92
N PHE A 52 5.91 0.79 6.64
CA PHE A 52 7.05 1.42 7.29
C PHE A 52 6.59 2.55 8.23
N GLU A 53 6.78 2.34 9.54
CA GLU A 53 6.50 3.34 10.57
C GLU A 53 7.77 4.17 10.81
N ASN A 54 7.94 5.25 10.03
CA ASN A 54 9.16 6.07 9.99
C ASN A 54 9.61 6.53 11.39
N LYS A 55 8.68 7.05 12.20
CA LYS A 55 8.94 7.51 13.58
C LYS A 55 9.52 6.45 14.53
N LYS A 56 9.33 5.16 14.23
CA LYS A 56 9.82 4.04 15.05
C LYS A 56 10.82 3.15 14.31
N LEU A 57 11.19 3.50 13.08
CA LEU A 57 12.01 2.68 12.19
C LEU A 57 11.54 1.21 12.17
N LYS A 58 10.22 1.01 12.16
CA LYS A 58 9.61 -0.31 12.30
C LYS A 58 8.92 -0.72 11.01
N VAL A 59 9.39 -1.82 10.44
CA VAL A 59 8.75 -2.51 9.31
C VAL A 59 7.73 -3.52 9.83
N LYS A 60 6.57 -3.57 9.18
CA LYS A 60 5.55 -4.61 9.39
C LYS A 60 4.98 -5.00 8.03
N SER A 61 4.26 -6.11 7.98
CA SER A 61 3.47 -6.47 6.80
C SER A 61 2.07 -6.89 7.22
N ILE A 62 1.12 -6.69 6.34
CA ILE A 62 -0.24 -7.21 6.46
C ILE A 62 -0.57 -8.05 5.24
N GLN A 63 -1.15 -9.22 5.47
CA GLN A 63 -1.64 -10.06 4.40
C GLN A 63 -2.99 -9.51 3.92
N VAL A 64 -3.09 -9.15 2.64
CA VAL A 64 -4.32 -8.62 2.05
C VAL A 64 -4.93 -9.58 1.04
N GLY A 65 -4.14 -10.32 0.28
CA GLY A 65 -4.65 -11.32 -0.66
C GLY A 65 -4.32 -12.76 -0.25
N ASN A 66 -4.68 -13.72 -1.10
CA ASN A 66 -4.29 -15.11 -0.91
C ASN A 66 -2.75 -15.27 -1.08
N PRO A 67 -2.01 -15.71 -0.04
CA PRO A 67 -0.55 -15.88 -0.11
C PRO A 67 -0.11 -17.00 -1.06
N ASN A 68 -1.04 -17.86 -1.51
CA ASN A 68 -0.73 -18.86 -2.51
C ASN A 68 -0.46 -18.19 -3.87
N ARG A 69 0.80 -18.26 -4.30
CA ARG A 69 1.27 -17.70 -5.57
C ARG A 69 0.56 -18.25 -6.80
N SER A 70 -0.01 -19.46 -6.72
CA SER A 70 -0.72 -20.08 -7.84
C SER A 70 -2.17 -19.63 -7.97
N SER A 71 -2.74 -18.98 -6.96
CA SER A 71 -4.09 -18.43 -7.02
C SER A 71 -4.05 -17.22 -7.95
N LEU A 72 -4.91 -17.11 -8.95
CA LEU A 72 -5.02 -15.88 -9.76
C LEU A 72 -5.85 -14.80 -9.04
N GLU A 73 -6.77 -15.23 -8.18
CA GLU A 73 -7.64 -14.34 -7.44
C GLU A 73 -6.93 -13.76 -6.23
N PHE A 74 -6.98 -12.44 -6.08
CA PHE A 74 -6.54 -11.76 -4.87
C PHE A 74 -7.57 -11.94 -3.74
N ASN A 75 -8.85 -12.13 -4.07
CA ASN A 75 -9.98 -12.25 -3.14
C ASN A 75 -9.99 -11.14 -2.09
N VAL A 76 -9.79 -9.90 -2.55
CA VAL A 76 -9.74 -8.72 -1.70
C VAL A 76 -11.09 -8.01 -1.78
N SER A 77 -11.73 -7.84 -0.63
CA SER A 77 -12.92 -6.99 -0.51
C SER A 77 -12.49 -5.55 -0.26
N ILE A 78 -12.95 -4.61 -1.08
CA ILE A 78 -12.62 -3.19 -0.95
C ILE A 78 -13.91 -2.38 -0.84
N GLN A 79 -13.99 -1.53 0.19
CA GLN A 79 -15.10 -0.61 0.41
C GLN A 79 -14.57 0.80 0.59
N TRP A 80 -15.14 1.78 -0.10
CA TRP A 80 -14.77 3.18 0.06
C TRP A 80 -15.76 3.90 0.96
N TYR A 81 -15.25 4.81 1.78
CA TYR A 81 -16.06 5.75 2.54
C TYR A 81 -15.28 7.05 2.70
N ASN A 82 -15.99 8.11 3.07
CA ASN A 82 -15.34 9.37 3.40
C ASN A 82 -15.51 9.57 4.90
N ASP A 83 -14.39 9.80 5.59
CA ASP A 83 -14.42 10.10 7.02
C ASP A 83 -14.29 11.61 7.18
N LEU A 84 -15.32 12.19 7.79
CA LEU A 84 -15.28 13.56 8.26
C LEU A 84 -14.87 13.42 9.72
N ASP A 85 -13.69 13.95 10.07
CA ASP A 85 -13.23 14.14 11.45
C ASP A 85 -12.30 13.08 12.06
N ILE A 86 -11.10 12.92 11.50
CA ILE A 86 -10.03 12.15 12.17
C ILE A 86 -9.17 13.04 13.10
N TYR A 87 -9.18 14.37 12.93
CA TYR A 87 -8.34 15.30 13.72
C TYR A 87 -8.91 16.73 13.89
N ASN A 88 -10.23 16.97 13.80
CA ASN A 88 -10.84 18.28 14.06
C ASN A 88 -10.42 19.42 13.10
N THR A 89 -9.73 19.08 12.01
CA THR A 89 -9.63 19.91 10.80
C THR A 89 -10.77 19.47 9.90
N GLN A 90 -11.64 20.37 9.45
CA GLN A 90 -12.78 20.12 8.55
C GLN A 90 -12.39 19.59 7.14
N SER A 91 -11.31 18.81 7.06
CA SER A 91 -10.77 18.18 5.87
C SER A 91 -11.31 16.77 5.78
N LYS A 92 -12.13 16.53 4.77
CA LYS A 92 -12.64 15.21 4.39
C LYS A 92 -11.47 14.29 4.07
N ARG A 93 -11.34 13.17 4.78
CA ARG A 93 -10.36 12.13 4.43
C ARG A 93 -11.00 11.07 3.55
N PHE A 94 -10.21 10.56 2.62
CA PHE A 94 -10.64 9.55 1.67
C PHE A 94 -10.20 8.20 2.22
N CYS A 95 -11.17 7.41 2.67
CA CYS A 95 -10.89 6.19 3.41
C CYS A 95 -11.35 4.96 2.64
N LEU A 96 -10.70 3.83 2.91
CA LEU A 96 -11.09 2.54 2.40
C LEU A 96 -10.89 1.44 3.44
N ILE A 97 -11.69 0.38 3.31
CA ILE A 97 -11.63 -0.82 4.13
C ILE A 97 -11.24 -1.98 3.22
N ILE A 98 -10.17 -2.68 3.58
CA ILE A 98 -9.69 -3.89 2.92
C ILE A 98 -10.06 -5.11 3.77
N ASN A 99 -10.69 -6.11 3.15
CA ASN A 99 -11.13 -7.37 3.78
C ASN A 99 -11.96 -7.16 5.06
N HIS A 100 -12.75 -6.09 5.09
CA HIS A 100 -13.56 -5.71 6.25
C HIS A 100 -12.76 -5.52 7.56
N THR A 101 -11.44 -5.45 7.48
CA THR A 101 -10.53 -5.55 8.63
C THR A 101 -9.55 -4.38 8.68
N TRP A 102 -8.96 -4.04 7.54
CA TRP A 102 -7.90 -3.04 7.49
C TRP A 102 -8.46 -1.71 7.01
N HIS A 103 -8.52 -0.74 7.90
CA HIS A 103 -9.00 0.60 7.61
C HIS A 103 -7.83 1.52 7.28
N PHE A 104 -7.93 2.17 6.13
CA PHE A 104 -6.95 3.12 5.61
C PHE A 104 -7.60 4.44 5.30
N CYS A 105 -6.82 5.52 5.39
CA CYS A 105 -7.18 6.83 4.86
C CYS A 105 -5.98 7.46 4.17
N THR A 106 -6.25 8.19 3.10
CA THR A 106 -5.30 8.96 2.30
C THR A 106 -5.61 10.45 2.39
N PHE A 107 -4.74 11.29 1.84
CA PHE A 107 -4.92 12.75 1.86
C PHE A 107 -5.93 13.20 0.81
N ASP A 108 -5.95 12.55 -0.35
CA ASP A 108 -6.88 12.84 -1.44
C ASP A 108 -7.52 11.57 -2.04
N SER A 109 -8.49 11.78 -2.92
CA SER A 109 -9.20 10.69 -3.61
C SER A 109 -8.32 9.92 -4.59
N GLU A 110 -7.33 10.57 -5.20
CA GLU A 110 -6.45 9.95 -6.19
C GLU A 110 -5.56 8.92 -5.51
N GLU A 111 -5.00 9.25 -4.35
CA GLU A 111 -4.26 8.32 -3.50
C GLU A 111 -5.12 7.14 -3.03
N ARG A 112 -6.39 7.37 -2.68
CA ARG A 112 -7.32 6.30 -2.30
C ARG A 112 -7.55 5.36 -3.47
N GLU A 113 -7.75 5.91 -4.67
CA GLU A 113 -7.94 5.15 -5.90
C GLU A 113 -6.69 4.34 -6.25
N LYS A 114 -5.49 4.94 -6.17
CA LYS A 114 -4.21 4.22 -6.34
C LYS A 114 -4.08 3.06 -5.35
N LEU A 115 -4.37 3.30 -4.06
CA LEU A 115 -4.33 2.26 -3.03
C LEU A 115 -5.33 1.13 -3.34
N SER A 116 -6.54 1.49 -3.76
CA SER A 116 -7.58 0.55 -4.16
C SER A 116 -7.17 -0.29 -5.38
N ASP A 117 -6.59 0.34 -6.40
CA ASP A 117 -6.16 -0.30 -7.64
C ASP A 117 -5.00 -1.28 -7.42
N CYS A 118 -4.06 -0.93 -6.53
CA CYS A 118 -3.00 -1.84 -6.10
C CYS A 118 -3.56 -3.09 -5.39
N CYS A 119 -4.72 -2.99 -4.75
CA CYS A 119 -5.36 -4.09 -4.02
C CYS A 119 -6.35 -4.91 -4.88
N SER A 120 -6.86 -4.37 -5.99
CA SER A 120 -7.99 -4.92 -6.76
C SER A 120 -7.61 -5.74 -7.99
N VAL A 121 -6.32 -5.86 -8.34
CA VAL A 121 -5.84 -6.50 -9.59
C VAL A 121 -6.17 -5.72 -10.86
N ASN A 122 -6.54 -4.44 -10.76
CA ASN A 122 -6.45 -3.52 -11.91
C ASN A 122 -4.98 -3.11 -12.22
N ALA A 123 -4.02 -3.83 -11.66
CA ALA A 123 -2.60 -3.74 -12.00
C ALA A 123 -2.34 -3.88 -13.51
N PHE A 124 -3.25 -4.47 -14.31
CA PHE A 124 -3.12 -4.47 -15.77
C PHE A 124 -2.89 -3.07 -16.36
N LYS A 125 -3.43 -2.00 -15.76
CA LYS A 125 -3.14 -0.61 -16.17
C LYS A 125 -1.68 -0.21 -15.94
N TYR A 126 -1.03 -0.76 -14.91
CA TYR A 126 0.36 -0.53 -14.56
C TYR A 126 1.31 -1.53 -15.22
N THR A 127 0.85 -2.74 -15.56
CA THR A 127 1.59 -3.74 -16.35
C THR A 127 1.81 -3.25 -17.78
N TYR A 128 0.85 -2.55 -18.40
CA TYR A 128 1.07 -1.92 -19.71
C TYR A 128 2.08 -0.77 -19.65
N LEU A 129 2.09 0.05 -18.58
CA LEU A 129 3.21 0.98 -18.36
C LEU A 129 4.53 0.22 -18.23
N PHE A 130 4.58 -0.83 -17.42
CA PHE A 130 5.77 -1.66 -17.21
C PHE A 130 6.29 -2.30 -18.51
N CYS A 131 5.41 -2.83 -19.36
CA CYS A 131 5.79 -3.37 -20.67
C CYS A 131 6.24 -2.27 -21.65
N SER A 132 5.67 -1.07 -21.61
CA SER A 132 6.10 0.04 -22.47
C SER A 132 7.45 0.64 -22.10
N PHE A 133 7.86 0.57 -20.81
CA PHE A 133 9.19 1.02 -20.37
C PHE A 133 10.29 -0.02 -20.60
N HIS A 134 9.94 -1.30 -20.82
CA HIS A 134 10.91 -2.37 -21.04
C HIS A 134 11.29 -2.58 -22.53
N PHE A 135 10.62 -1.87 -23.45
CA PHE A 135 10.78 -1.99 -24.91
C PHE A 135 11.21 -0.69 -25.62
N ASN A 136 11.74 0.31 -24.90
CA ASN A 136 12.44 1.46 -25.50
C ASN A 136 13.89 1.53 -25.03
#